data_AF-V8AQD5-F1
#
_entry.id   AF-V8AQD5-F1
#
_cell.length_a   1.000
_cell.length_b   1.000
_cell.length_c   1.000
_cell.angle_alpha   90.00
_cell.angle_beta   90.00
_cell.angle_gamma   90.00
#
_symmetry.space_group_name_H-M   'P 1'
#
loop_
_entity.id
_entity.type
_entity.pdbx_description
1 polymer ?
#
loop_
_entity_poly.entity_id
_entity_poly.type
_entity_poly.pdbx_seq_one_letter_code
_entity_poly.pdbx_strand_id
1 'polypeptide(L)'
;MKKKVIAIIIVLLAGAVGLFLWQTKVSAPNTPKEEIKQEKETGPVRSELTGLETTVEKAKRPITAVMVENSSEARPQSGLKDAGVVFEAVAEGGITRFVALYQEAQPDLIGPVRSIRPYFVEWAAGFDAGLAHVGGSELA
;
A
#
# COMPACT_ATOMS: atom_id res chain seq x y z
N MET A 1 -29.65 -27.14 -61.36
CA MET A 1 -30.53 -26.28 -60.53
C MET A 1 -30.31 -26.47 -59.03
N LYS A 2 -30.25 -27.71 -58.51
CA LYS A 2 -30.09 -28.00 -57.06
C LYS A 2 -28.88 -27.33 -56.37
N LYS A 3 -27.70 -27.27 -57.02
CA LYS A 3 -26.48 -26.64 -56.47
C LYS A 3 -26.60 -25.11 -56.28
N LYS A 4 -27.33 -24.41 -57.16
CA LYS A 4 -27.56 -22.96 -57.05
C LYS A 4 -28.52 -22.63 -55.89
N VAL A 5 -29.51 -23.49 -55.66
CA VAL A 5 -30.45 -23.36 -54.53
C VAL A 5 -29.74 -23.55 -53.19
N ILE A 6 -28.84 -24.55 -53.09
CA ILE A 6 -28.05 -24.78 -51.87
C ILE A 6 -27.13 -23.59 -51.57
N ALA A 7 -26.50 -22.99 -52.59
CA ALA A 7 -25.65 -21.81 -52.40
C ALA A 7 -26.44 -20.60 -51.86
N ILE A 8 -27.66 -20.38 -52.35
CA ILE A 8 -28.53 -19.28 -51.87
C ILE A 8 -28.95 -19.50 -50.42
N ILE A 9 -29.26 -20.74 -50.03
CA ILE A 9 -29.64 -21.08 -48.64
C ILE A 9 -28.47 -20.84 -47.68
N ILE A 10 -27.24 -21.18 -48.07
CA ILE A 10 -26.04 -20.95 -47.24
C ILE A 10 -25.79 -19.44 -47.04
N VAL A 11 -25.96 -18.63 -48.08
CA VAL A 11 -25.80 -17.17 -47.99
C VAL A 11 -26.87 -16.55 -47.09
N LEU A 12 -28.12 -17.02 -47.18
CA LEU A 12 -29.20 -16.55 -46.30
C LEU A 12 -28.97 -16.96 -44.83
N LEU A 13 -28.48 -18.18 -44.59
CA LEU A 13 -28.10 -18.63 -43.24
C LEU A 13 -26.93 -17.83 -42.66
N ALA A 14 -25.89 -17.57 -43.46
CA ALA A 14 -24.77 -16.74 -43.04
C ALA A 14 -25.18 -15.29 -42.74
N GLY A 15 -26.09 -14.73 -43.54
CA GLY A 15 -26.67 -13.40 -43.31
C GLY A 15 -27.50 -13.34 -42.02
N ALA A 16 -28.32 -14.37 -41.77
CA ALA A 16 -29.12 -14.47 -40.54
C ALA A 16 -28.24 -14.61 -39.28
N VAL A 17 -27.18 -15.41 -39.34
CA VAL A 17 -26.21 -15.55 -38.25
C VAL A 17 -25.46 -14.24 -38.01
N GLY A 18 -25.05 -13.54 -39.06
CA GLY A 18 -24.41 -12.22 -38.95
C GLY A 18 -25.32 -11.18 -38.29
N LEU A 19 -26.61 -11.15 -38.65
CA LEU A 19 -27.62 -10.29 -38.04
C LEU A 19 -27.89 -10.65 -36.58
N PHE A 20 -27.93 -11.93 -36.24
CA PHE A 20 -28.11 -12.41 -34.87
C PHE A 20 -26.91 -12.00 -33.98
N LEU A 21 -25.69 -12.20 -34.47
CA LEU A 21 -24.46 -11.79 -33.76
C LEU A 21 -24.38 -10.25 -33.59
N TRP A 22 -24.88 -9.48 -34.56
CA TRP A 22 -24.99 -8.03 -34.44
C TRP A 22 -26.00 -7.62 -33.36
N GLN A 23 -27.18 -8.25 -33.31
CA GLN A 23 -28.18 -7.96 -32.28
C GLN A 23 -27.66 -8.25 -30.87
N THR A 24 -26.83 -9.28 -30.68
CA THR A 24 -26.25 -9.59 -29.36
C THR A 24 -25.16 -8.63 -28.89
N LYS A 25 -24.60 -7.77 -29.77
CA LYS A 25 -23.58 -6.77 -29.38
C LYS A 25 -24.13 -5.42 -28.91
N VAL A 26 -25.44 -5.19 -28.97
CA VAL A 26 -26.07 -3.86 -28.73
C VAL A 26 -26.77 -3.73 -27.38
N SER A 27 -26.61 -4.67 -26.44
CA SER A 27 -27.15 -4.49 -25.09
C SER A 27 -26.20 -5.01 -24.01
N ALA A 28 -25.13 -4.25 -23.78
CA ALA A 28 -24.66 -4.12 -22.40
C ALA A 28 -25.73 -3.27 -21.67
N PRO A 29 -26.24 -3.69 -20.50
CA PRO A 29 -27.11 -2.84 -19.71
C PRO A 29 -26.32 -1.58 -19.37
N ASN A 30 -26.84 -0.41 -19.75
CA ASN A 30 -26.38 0.86 -19.22
C ASN A 30 -26.79 0.93 -17.76
N THR A 31 -26.08 0.23 -16.88
CA THR A 31 -26.10 0.53 -15.45
C THR A 31 -25.47 1.92 -15.35
N PRO A 32 -26.21 2.94 -14.87
CA PRO A 32 -25.59 4.20 -14.51
C PRO A 32 -24.46 3.85 -13.54
N LYS A 33 -23.22 4.16 -13.91
CA LYS A 33 -22.14 4.26 -12.93
C LYS A 33 -22.62 5.33 -11.96
N GLU A 34 -23.16 4.92 -10.82
CA GLU A 34 -23.19 5.77 -9.64
C GLU A 34 -21.72 6.12 -9.38
N GLU A 35 -21.31 7.28 -9.89
CA GLU A 35 -20.20 8.01 -9.30
C GLU A 35 -20.61 8.27 -7.87
N ILE A 36 -20.25 7.34 -6.98
CA ILE A 36 -20.17 7.60 -5.56
C ILE A 36 -19.18 8.75 -5.47
N LYS A 37 -19.72 9.98 -5.40
CA LYS A 37 -19.00 11.15 -4.91
C LYS A 37 -18.58 10.73 -3.49
N GLN A 38 -17.36 10.21 -3.35
CA GLN A 38 -16.74 10.06 -2.06
C GLN A 38 -16.76 11.45 -1.45
N GLU A 39 -17.70 11.65 -0.53
CA GLU A 39 -17.70 12.80 0.34
C GLU A 39 -16.36 12.73 1.07
N LYS A 40 -15.46 13.63 0.66
CA LYS A 40 -14.11 13.70 1.22
C LYS A 40 -14.35 13.98 2.70
N GLU A 41 -14.14 12.98 3.54
CA GLU A 41 -14.18 13.16 5.00
C GLU A 41 -13.16 14.26 5.32
N THR A 42 -13.66 15.46 5.60
CA THR A 42 -12.86 16.68 5.83
C THR A 42 -12.66 16.95 7.32
N GLY A 43 -13.27 16.15 8.19
CA GLY A 43 -13.12 16.24 9.64
C GLY A 43 -11.81 15.65 10.14
N PRO A 44 -11.37 16.04 11.35
CA PRO A 44 -10.26 15.37 12.03
C PRO A 44 -10.66 13.92 12.32
N VAL A 45 -9.78 12.99 11.97
CA VAL A 45 -9.89 11.56 12.30
C VAL A 45 -8.79 11.20 13.26
N ARG A 46 -8.96 10.11 14.02
CA ARG A 46 -7.89 9.60 14.87
C ARG A 46 -6.95 8.72 14.08
N SER A 47 -5.66 8.90 14.30
CA SER A 47 -4.60 8.03 13.79
C SER A 47 -4.69 6.64 14.40
N GLU A 48 -4.51 5.61 13.57
CA GLU A 48 -4.39 4.23 14.05
C GLU A 48 -3.05 3.97 14.73
N LEU A 49 -1.99 4.67 14.32
CA LEU A 49 -0.66 4.52 14.91
C LEU A 49 -0.55 5.21 16.27
N THR A 50 -1.01 6.46 16.38
CA THR A 50 -0.77 7.32 17.56
C THR A 50 -2.03 7.58 18.40
N GLY A 51 -3.22 7.35 17.85
CA GLY A 51 -4.49 7.71 18.50
C GLY A 51 -4.79 9.22 18.55
N LEU A 52 -3.90 10.06 18.02
CA LEU A 52 -4.06 11.52 17.98
C LEU A 52 -4.93 11.96 16.81
N GLU A 53 -5.53 13.15 16.92
CA GLU A 53 -6.31 13.73 15.83
C GLU A 53 -5.39 14.19 14.67
N THR A 54 -5.76 13.82 13.46
CA THR A 54 -5.03 14.12 12.24
C THR A 54 -5.98 14.24 11.05
N THR A 55 -5.45 14.59 9.88
CA THR A 55 -6.25 14.64 8.65
C THR A 55 -6.43 13.24 8.08
N VAL A 56 -7.55 13.00 7.37
CA VAL A 56 -7.81 11.72 6.68
C VAL A 56 -6.68 11.35 5.72
N GLU A 57 -6.06 12.34 5.08
CA GLU A 57 -4.90 12.12 4.21
C GLU A 57 -3.71 11.53 4.97
N LYS A 58 -3.37 12.07 6.14
CA LYS A 58 -2.24 11.61 6.96
C LYS A 58 -2.51 10.25 7.59
N ALA A 59 -3.73 10.04 8.10
CA ALA A 59 -4.14 8.77 8.70
C ALA A 59 -4.12 7.59 7.71
N LYS A 60 -4.30 7.86 6.42
CA LYS A 60 -4.29 6.82 5.36
C LYS A 60 -2.90 6.56 4.77
N ARG A 61 -1.84 7.22 5.25
CA ARG A 61 -0.48 6.98 4.76
C ARG A 61 0.03 5.61 5.22
N PRO A 62 0.82 4.91 4.40
CA PRO A 62 1.52 3.72 4.83
C PRO A 62 2.46 4.04 6.01
N ILE A 63 2.54 3.13 6.97
CA ILE A 63 3.49 3.23 8.07
C ILE A 63 4.87 2.83 7.55
N THR A 64 5.90 3.62 7.87
CA THR A 64 7.30 3.30 7.56
C THR A 64 8.08 3.11 8.85
N ALA A 65 8.63 1.93 9.05
CA ALA A 65 9.54 1.57 10.13
C ALA A 65 10.99 1.76 9.68
N VAL A 66 11.75 2.60 10.39
CA VAL A 66 13.17 2.86 10.08
C VAL A 66 14.04 2.42 11.25
N MET A 67 15.07 1.61 10.96
CA MET A 67 16.09 1.25 11.94
C MET A 67 17.01 2.43 12.23
N VAL A 68 17.16 2.80 13.49
CA VAL A 68 17.99 3.94 13.93
C VAL A 68 19.00 3.48 14.98
N GLU A 69 20.23 3.96 14.85
CA GLU A 69 21.32 3.70 15.78
C GLU A 69 21.10 4.34 17.16
N ASN A 70 21.61 3.71 18.23
CA ASN A 70 21.58 4.29 19.58
C ASN A 70 22.90 4.15 20.37
N SER A 71 24.05 3.99 19.69
CA SER A 71 25.37 4.14 20.33
C SER A 71 25.56 5.55 20.86
N SER A 72 26.44 5.75 21.84
CA SER A 72 26.74 7.10 22.38
C SER A 72 27.28 8.05 21.32
N GLU A 73 28.05 7.54 20.36
CA GLU A 73 28.67 8.30 19.27
C GLU A 73 27.68 8.71 18.18
N ALA A 74 26.56 7.97 18.04
CA ALA A 74 25.52 8.26 17.07
C ALA A 74 24.51 9.32 17.53
N ARG A 75 24.65 9.82 18.76
CA ARG A 75 23.72 10.80 19.34
C ARG A 75 24.20 12.23 19.08
N PRO A 76 23.28 13.17 18.79
CA PRO A 76 21.83 13.00 18.70
C PRO A 76 21.35 12.42 17.35
N GLN A 77 20.24 11.68 17.39
CA GLN A 77 19.57 11.16 16.19
C GLN A 77 18.78 12.24 15.44
N SER A 78 18.65 12.07 14.12
CA SER A 78 17.79 12.86 13.26
C SER A 78 16.42 12.20 13.10
N GLY A 79 15.35 13.01 13.10
CA GLY A 79 13.97 12.55 12.84
C GLY A 79 13.32 11.72 13.95
N LEU A 80 14.03 11.34 15.01
CA LEU A 80 13.49 10.46 16.06
C LEU A 80 12.31 11.09 16.83
N LYS A 81 12.35 12.41 17.04
CA LYS A 81 11.28 13.17 17.72
C LYS A 81 9.95 13.19 16.95
N ASP A 82 10.01 12.95 15.65
CA ASP A 82 8.86 13.04 14.75
C ASP A 82 8.18 11.67 14.57
N ALA A 83 8.74 10.60 15.14
CA ALA A 83 8.18 9.26 15.10
C ALA A 83 6.90 9.17 15.93
N GLY A 84 5.89 8.46 15.42
CA GLY A 84 4.66 8.19 16.16
C GLY A 84 4.86 7.12 17.24
N VAL A 85 5.67 6.10 16.93
CA VAL A 85 6.04 5.03 17.86
C VAL A 85 7.53 4.74 17.73
N VAL A 86 8.21 4.52 18.85
CA VAL A 86 9.61 4.11 18.91
C VAL A 86 9.73 2.90 19.82
N PHE A 87 10.29 1.81 19.29
CA PHE A 87 10.70 0.67 20.11
C PHE A 87 12.20 0.69 20.29
N GLU A 88 12.67 0.37 21.50
CA GLU A 88 14.09 0.20 21.81
C GLU A 88 14.34 -1.24 22.27
N ALA A 89 15.40 -1.85 21.73
CA ALA A 89 15.89 -3.13 22.23
C ALA A 89 17.39 -3.29 22.02
N VAL A 90 18.00 -4.13 22.85
CA VAL A 90 19.41 -4.53 22.73
C VAL A 90 19.62 -5.20 21.39
N ALA A 91 20.67 -4.82 20.66
CA ALA A 91 21.01 -5.38 19.35
C ALA A 91 22.34 -6.13 19.34
N GLU A 92 23.44 -5.47 19.72
CA GLU A 92 24.78 -6.06 19.69
C GLU A 92 25.63 -5.53 20.83
N GLY A 93 26.37 -6.41 21.51
CA GLY A 93 27.34 -5.99 22.53
C GLY A 93 26.74 -5.18 23.68
N GLY A 94 25.45 -5.35 23.97
CA GLY A 94 24.72 -4.55 24.98
C GLY A 94 24.26 -3.17 24.50
N ILE A 95 24.58 -2.78 23.26
CA ILE A 95 24.12 -1.53 22.65
C ILE A 95 22.72 -1.74 22.07
N THR A 96 21.81 -0.82 22.38
CA THR A 96 20.44 -0.82 21.86
C THR A 96 20.36 -0.18 20.48
N ARG A 97 19.25 -0.45 19.79
CA ARG A 97 18.83 0.24 18.57
C ARG A 97 17.36 0.60 18.70
N PHE A 98 16.95 1.56 17.88
CA PHE A 98 15.54 1.89 17.72
C PHE A 98 14.99 1.33 16.42
N VAL A 99 13.70 0.98 16.42
CA VAL A 99 12.88 1.03 15.21
C VAL A 99 11.82 2.11 15.41
N ALA A 100 11.86 3.12 14.55
CA ALA A 100 10.99 4.29 14.61
C ALA A 100 9.95 4.22 13.51
N LEU A 101 8.67 4.30 13.88
CA LEU A 101 7.53 4.19 12.97
C LEU A 101 6.97 5.59 12.66
N TYR A 102 6.82 5.88 11.37
CA TYR A 102 6.33 7.15 10.84
C TYR A 102 5.09 6.90 9.99
N GLN A 103 4.02 7.65 10.25
CA GLN A 103 2.81 7.65 9.43
C GLN A 103 2.44 9.08 9.02
N GLU A 104 2.26 9.96 9.99
CA GLU A 104 1.76 11.32 9.77
C GLU A 104 2.90 12.30 9.45
N ALA A 105 4.01 12.19 10.20
CA ALA A 105 5.19 13.01 10.01
C ALA A 105 6.05 12.50 8.85
N GLN A 106 6.66 13.43 8.12
CA GLN A 106 7.61 13.16 7.04
C GLN A 106 8.88 13.98 7.30
N PRO A 107 9.73 13.53 8.22
CA PRO A 107 10.97 14.25 8.52
C PRO A 107 11.91 14.23 7.30
N ASP A 108 12.61 15.35 7.08
CA ASP A 108 13.55 15.48 5.95
C ASP A 108 14.78 14.56 6.09
N LEU A 109 15.15 14.23 7.34
CA LEU A 109 16.32 13.41 7.65
C LEU A 109 16.00 12.44 8.81
N ILE A 110 16.31 11.15 8.61
CA ILE A 110 16.20 10.10 9.63
C ILE A 110 17.55 9.37 9.73
N GLY A 111 18.07 9.19 10.94
CA GLY A 111 19.26 8.37 11.16
C GLY A 111 20.07 8.73 12.40
N PRO A 112 21.28 8.14 12.57
CA PRO A 112 21.93 7.23 11.61
C PRO A 112 21.18 5.91 11.41
N VAL A 113 21.05 5.43 10.18
CA VAL A 113 20.36 4.17 9.86
C VAL A 113 21.30 2.98 10.09
N ARG A 114 20.78 1.89 10.66
CA ARG A 114 21.57 0.69 11.02
C ARG A 114 20.93 -0.62 10.60
N SER A 115 21.65 -1.69 10.87
CA SER A 115 21.23 -3.05 10.54
C SER A 115 20.06 -3.52 11.39
N ILE A 116 19.13 -4.22 10.75
CA ILE A 116 17.95 -4.77 11.40
C ILE A 116 18.20 -6.12 12.08
N ARG A 117 17.41 -6.44 13.10
CA ARG A 117 17.39 -7.71 13.82
C ARG A 117 15.96 -8.31 13.76
N PRO A 118 15.79 -9.64 13.88
CA PRO A 118 14.53 -10.31 13.55
C PRO A 118 13.33 -9.83 14.37
N TYR A 119 13.51 -9.56 15.67
CA TYR A 119 12.45 -9.04 16.53
C TYR A 119 11.95 -7.65 16.11
N PHE A 120 12.81 -6.80 15.51
CA PHE A 120 12.35 -5.53 14.94
C PHE A 120 11.49 -5.74 13.68
N VAL A 121 11.78 -6.79 12.90
CA VAL A 121 10.95 -7.19 11.74
C VAL A 121 9.57 -7.64 12.23
N GLU A 122 9.54 -8.51 13.24
CA GLU A 122 8.30 -8.99 13.85
C GLU A 122 7.44 -7.84 14.41
N TRP A 123 8.07 -6.87 15.09
CA TRP A 123 7.35 -5.71 15.60
C TRP A 123 6.82 -4.82 14.49
N ALA A 124 7.63 -4.52 13.47
CA ALA A 124 7.19 -3.72 12.33
C ALA A 124 6.06 -4.41 11.54
N ALA A 125 6.09 -5.73 11.42
CA ALA A 125 5.05 -6.52 10.77
C ALA A 125 3.69 -6.38 11.48
N GLY A 126 3.68 -6.22 12.80
CA GLY A 126 2.45 -5.96 13.57
C GLY A 126 1.74 -4.64 13.19
N PHE A 127 2.42 -3.73 12.50
CA PHE A 127 1.88 -2.46 12.00
C PHE A 127 1.71 -2.45 10.48
N ASP A 128 1.92 -3.57 9.78
CA ASP A 128 1.98 -3.61 8.31
C ASP A 128 2.93 -2.53 7.73
N ALA A 129 4.06 -2.30 8.42
CA ALA A 129 4.96 -1.21 8.09
C ALA A 129 5.95 -1.58 6.99
N GLY A 130 6.15 -0.66 6.04
CA GLY A 130 7.30 -0.71 5.13
C GLY A 130 8.60 -0.51 5.91
N LEU A 131 9.67 -1.20 5.52
CA LEU A 131 10.84 -1.36 6.38
C LEU A 131 12.11 -0.78 5.74
N ALA A 132 12.82 0.10 6.47
CA ALA A 132 14.03 0.77 6.02
C ALA A 132 15.21 0.52 6.98
N HIS A 133 16.31 0.00 6.47
CA HIS A 133 17.50 -0.35 7.24
C HIS A 133 18.75 -0.46 6.34
N VAL A 134 19.95 -0.52 6.95
CA VAL A 134 21.21 -0.77 6.22
C VAL A 134 21.91 -1.99 6.82
N GLY A 135 21.82 -3.12 6.10
CA GLY A 135 22.31 -4.43 6.54
C GLY A 135 21.33 -5.16 7.46
N GLY A 136 21.61 -6.42 7.77
CA GLY A 136 20.74 -7.28 8.59
C GLY A 136 21.52 -8.46 9.15
N SER A 137 21.00 -9.08 10.21
CA SER A 137 21.43 -10.43 10.60
C SER A 137 20.82 -11.47 9.65
N GLU A 138 21.39 -12.66 9.55
CA GLU A 138 20.92 -13.70 8.61
C GLU A 138 19.44 -14.09 8.74
N LEU A 139 18.90 -13.99 9.96
CA LEU A 139 17.51 -14.35 10.27
C LEU A 139 16.51 -13.19 10.09
N ALA A 140 16.99 -12.00 9.70
CA ALA A 140 16.18 -10.80 9.57
C ALA A 140 15.79 -10.52 8.11
#